data_AF-A0A960Z911-F1
#
_entry.id   AF-A0A960Z911-F1
#
_cell.length_a   1.000
_cell.length_b   1.000
_cell.length_c   1.000
_cell.angle_alpha   90.00
_cell.angle_beta   90.00
_cell.angle_gamma   90.00
#
_symmetry.space_group_name_H-M   'P 1'
#
loop_
_entity.id
_entity.type
_entity.pdbx_description
1 polymer ?
#
loop_
_entity_poly.entity_id
_entity_poly.type
_entity_poly.pdbx_seq_one_letter_code
_entity_poly.pdbx_strand_id
1 'polypeptide(L)'
;MKSKLIFNIIFLLAFCSKDNKICEEAYKDELAGNKSKALYLYSTVLKGNPKHGFANRRTGFLLSESSDSIYVAIYHLEMAKKENPDDLEVATKLIDDYVLAGQLEKMRKMLNLEGEKFPPETLRFLENLYLCITDRKISNDSTVIKSILSYNNPNTENIIYRSKAKCLKRVGLDKEADNLQEKYTNYKVKNKL
;
A
#
# COMPACT_ATOMS: atom_id res chain seq x y z
N MET A 1 -44.32 -14.76 44.29
CA MET A 1 -43.25 -15.77 44.35
C MET A 1 -42.00 -15.21 43.69
N LYS A 2 -40.86 -15.42 44.35
CA LYS A 2 -39.51 -14.97 43.99
C LYS A 2 -39.03 -15.62 42.69
N SER A 3 -38.35 -14.88 41.83
CA SER A 3 -36.97 -15.24 41.47
C SER A 3 -36.24 -14.04 40.88
N LYS A 4 -35.15 -13.69 41.55
CA LYS A 4 -34.11 -12.77 41.11
C LYS A 4 -33.26 -13.51 40.06
N LEU A 5 -32.95 -12.88 38.94
CA LEU A 5 -31.60 -13.02 38.38
C LEU A 5 -30.99 -11.63 38.27
N ILE A 6 -30.03 -11.44 39.14
CA ILE A 6 -29.20 -10.27 39.37
C ILE A 6 -28.04 -10.30 38.36
N PHE A 7 -27.66 -9.11 37.88
CA PHE A 7 -26.34 -8.70 37.37
C PHE A 7 -25.68 -9.53 36.26
N ASN A 8 -25.51 -8.90 35.12
CA ASN A 8 -24.16 -8.51 34.65
C ASN A 8 -24.33 -7.19 33.88
N ILE A 9 -24.18 -6.06 34.56
CA ILE A 9 -22.97 -5.23 34.48
C ILE A 9 -22.44 -5.15 33.04
N ILE A 10 -22.86 -4.06 32.39
CA ILE A 10 -22.07 -3.19 31.53
C ILE A 10 -20.58 -3.37 31.78
N PHE A 11 -19.82 -3.79 30.76
CA PHE A 11 -18.42 -3.39 30.59
C PHE A 11 -18.11 -3.38 29.08
N LEU A 12 -18.87 -2.58 28.33
CA LEU A 12 -18.37 -1.93 27.12
C LEU A 12 -17.32 -0.91 27.58
N LEU A 13 -16.20 -1.39 28.08
CA LEU A 13 -15.05 -0.53 28.25
C LEU A 13 -14.62 -0.10 26.87
N ALA A 14 -14.53 1.21 26.72
CA ALA A 14 -13.54 1.85 25.89
C ALA A 14 -12.15 1.25 26.19
N PHE A 15 -11.83 0.11 25.58
CA PHE A 15 -10.45 -0.29 25.35
C PHE A 15 -9.90 0.63 24.27
N CYS A 16 -9.66 1.88 24.65
CA CYS A 16 -8.53 2.59 24.09
C CYS A 16 -7.30 1.80 24.58
N SER A 17 -6.95 0.74 23.86
CA SER A 17 -5.81 -0.10 24.17
C SER A 17 -4.56 0.80 24.21
N LYS A 18 -3.59 0.46 25.06
CA LYS A 18 -2.31 1.18 25.12
C LYS A 18 -1.70 1.32 23.71
N ASP A 19 -1.84 0.27 22.89
CA ASP A 19 -1.39 0.22 21.50
C ASP A 19 -2.07 1.29 20.62
N ASN A 20 -3.38 1.53 20.79
CA ASN A 20 -4.10 2.56 20.04
C ASN A 20 -3.54 3.96 20.34
N LYS A 21 -3.23 4.26 21.61
CA LYS A 21 -2.63 5.56 21.98
C LYS A 21 -1.24 5.75 21.37
N ILE A 22 -0.42 4.69 21.38
CA ILE A 22 0.91 4.74 20.74
C ILE A 22 0.76 4.92 19.23
N CYS A 23 -0.19 4.24 18.59
CA CYS A 23 -0.48 4.39 17.17
C CYS A 23 -0.99 5.80 16.80
N GLU A 24 -1.80 6.42 17.65
CA GLU A 24 -2.25 7.80 17.47
C GLU A 24 -1.09 8.79 17.55
N GLU A 25 -0.17 8.61 18.50
CA GLU A 25 1.06 9.43 18.57
C GLU A 25 1.94 9.22 17.35
N ALA A 26 2.18 7.96 16.98
CA ALA A 26 2.95 7.60 15.78
C ALA A 26 2.36 8.24 14.52
N TYR A 27 1.03 8.25 14.39
CA TYR A 27 0.36 8.84 13.25
C TYR A 27 0.49 10.38 13.23
N LYS A 28 0.47 11.03 14.39
CA LYS A 28 0.77 12.48 14.48
C LYS A 28 2.20 12.79 14.04
N ASP A 29 3.17 11.99 14.49
CA ASP A 29 4.56 12.13 14.06
C ASP A 29 4.71 11.88 12.56
N GLU A 30 4.02 10.89 12.01
CA GLU A 30 3.99 10.60 10.58
C GLU A 30 3.48 11.81 9.79
N LEU A 31 2.32 12.38 10.18
CA LEU A 31 1.74 13.56 9.54
C LEU A 31 2.63 14.80 9.67
N ALA A 32 3.44 14.89 10.72
CA ALA A 32 4.42 15.95 10.91
C ALA A 32 5.72 15.73 10.11
N GLY A 33 5.84 14.62 9.37
CA GLY A 33 7.03 14.26 8.61
C GLY A 33 8.13 13.56 9.43
N ASN A 34 7.89 13.29 10.72
CA ASN A 34 8.81 12.60 11.63
C ASN A 34 8.78 11.08 11.43
N LYS A 35 9.00 10.62 10.20
CA LYS A 35 8.81 9.21 9.78
C LYS A 35 9.59 8.21 10.63
N SER A 36 10.84 8.53 11.01
CA SER A 36 11.65 7.63 11.85
C SER A 36 11.04 7.45 13.25
N LYS A 37 10.48 8.53 13.83
CA LYS A 37 9.82 8.46 15.14
C LYS A 37 8.51 7.67 15.04
N ALA A 38 7.73 7.91 13.98
CA ALA A 38 6.52 7.13 13.71
C ALA A 38 6.82 5.63 13.56
N LEU A 39 7.81 5.26 12.74
CA LEU A 39 8.23 3.87 12.56
C LEU A 39 8.70 3.22 13.87
N TYR A 40 9.46 3.95 14.69
CA TYR A 40 9.85 3.47 16.02
C TYR A 40 8.62 3.14 16.87
N LEU A 41 7.67 4.06 16.98
CA LEU A 41 6.46 3.85 17.78
C LEU A 41 5.60 2.69 17.24
N TYR A 42 5.39 2.59 15.94
CA TYR A 42 4.71 1.42 15.35
C TYR A 42 5.44 0.12 15.65
N SER A 43 6.78 0.10 15.59
CA SER A 43 7.57 -1.09 15.94
C SER A 43 7.39 -1.52 17.40
N THR A 44 7.21 -0.56 18.33
CA THR A 44 6.95 -0.90 19.74
C THR A 44 5.60 -1.59 19.92
N VAL A 45 4.57 -1.17 19.18
CA VAL A 45 3.27 -1.84 19.14
C VAL A 45 3.42 -3.24 18.56
N LEU A 46 4.09 -3.37 17.42
CA LEU A 46 4.26 -4.66 16.73
C LEU A 46 5.10 -5.67 17.52
N LYS A 47 5.99 -5.21 18.40
CA LYS A 47 6.72 -6.09 19.33
C LYS A 47 5.80 -6.77 20.35
N GLY A 48 4.77 -6.07 20.82
CA GLY A 48 3.78 -6.60 21.78
C GLY A 48 2.60 -7.30 21.09
N ASN A 49 2.21 -6.80 19.92
CA ASN A 49 1.10 -7.32 19.12
C ASN A 49 1.51 -7.37 17.63
N PRO A 50 2.18 -8.45 17.18
CA PRO A 50 2.67 -8.58 15.80
C PRO A 50 1.58 -8.53 14.73
N LYS A 51 0.32 -8.81 15.09
CA LYS A 51 -0.82 -8.79 14.18
C LYS A 51 -1.61 -7.49 14.23
N HIS A 52 -1.12 -6.45 14.89
CA HIS A 52 -1.85 -5.19 14.98
C HIS A 52 -2.06 -4.57 13.58
N GLY A 53 -3.30 -4.61 13.07
CA GLY A 53 -3.62 -4.23 11.69
C GLY A 53 -3.19 -2.80 11.32
N PHE A 54 -3.54 -1.82 12.17
CA PHE A 54 -3.20 -0.41 11.91
C PHE A 54 -1.68 -0.14 11.88
N ALA A 55 -0.93 -0.66 12.86
CA ALA A 55 0.53 -0.49 12.92
C ALA A 55 1.23 -1.18 11.74
N ASN A 56 0.81 -2.39 11.36
CA ASN A 56 1.30 -3.07 10.17
C ASN A 56 1.00 -2.25 8.91
N ARG A 57 -0.23 -1.73 8.77
CA ARG A 57 -0.62 -0.87 7.65
C ARG A 57 0.31 0.34 7.53
N ARG A 58 0.45 1.15 8.57
CA ARG A 58 1.28 2.37 8.49
C ARG A 58 2.77 2.07 8.31
N THR A 59 3.29 1.04 8.99
CA THR A 59 4.68 0.59 8.80
C THR A 59 4.93 0.17 7.36
N GLY A 60 4.03 -0.63 6.77
CA GLY A 60 4.07 -1.01 5.37
C GLY A 60 4.14 0.21 4.46
N PHE A 61 3.19 1.14 4.58
CA PHE A 61 3.12 2.34 3.75
C PHE A 61 4.40 3.21 3.82
N LEU A 62 4.94 3.43 5.02
CA LEU A 62 6.16 4.22 5.23
C LEU A 62 7.39 3.53 4.64
N LEU A 63 7.55 2.24 4.90
CA LEU A 63 8.70 1.47 4.38
C LEU A 63 8.63 1.32 2.87
N SER A 64 7.44 1.24 2.28
CA SER A 64 7.27 1.18 0.83
C SER A 64 7.86 2.39 0.14
N GLU A 65 8.04 3.54 0.79
CA GLU A 65 8.59 4.74 0.12
C GLU A 65 10.07 4.57 -0.30
N SER A 66 10.79 3.61 0.29
CA SER A 66 12.17 3.28 -0.06
C SER A 66 12.27 1.95 -0.80
N SER A 67 13.09 1.91 -1.85
CA SER A 67 13.41 0.65 -2.56
C SER A 67 14.10 -0.37 -1.66
N ASP A 68 14.90 0.09 -0.70
CA ASP A 68 15.74 -0.77 0.13
C ASP A 68 14.92 -1.55 1.16
N SER A 69 13.72 -1.06 1.46
CA SER A 69 12.81 -1.65 2.44
C SER A 69 11.62 -2.38 1.81
N ILE A 70 11.61 -2.56 0.48
CA ILE A 70 10.42 -3.02 -0.25
C ILE A 70 9.90 -4.38 0.24
N TYR A 71 10.78 -5.34 0.55
CA TYR A 71 10.36 -6.66 1.04
C TYR A 71 9.80 -6.61 2.47
N VAL A 72 10.35 -5.72 3.31
CA VAL A 72 9.84 -5.50 4.68
C VAL A 72 8.49 -4.79 4.62
N ALA A 73 8.33 -3.83 3.71
CA ALA A 73 7.07 -3.15 3.45
C ALA A 73 5.98 -4.16 3.02
N ILE A 74 6.31 -5.02 2.06
CA ILE A 74 5.43 -6.10 1.57
C ILE A 74 4.98 -7.00 2.74
N TYR A 75 5.90 -7.42 3.62
CA TYR A 75 5.55 -8.24 4.78
C TYR A 75 4.48 -7.55 5.66
N HIS A 76 4.68 -6.29 6.02
CA HIS A 76 3.75 -5.55 6.86
C HIS A 76 2.41 -5.30 6.15
N LEU A 77 2.41 -5.02 4.85
CA LEU A 77 1.19 -4.88 4.06
C LEU A 77 0.42 -6.20 3.93
N GLU A 78 1.11 -7.34 3.77
CA GLU A 78 0.50 -8.67 3.80
C GLU A 78 -0.15 -8.95 5.17
N MET A 79 0.47 -8.53 6.28
CA MET A 79 -0.14 -8.64 7.62
C MET A 79 -1.38 -7.75 7.74
N ALA A 80 -1.29 -6.49 7.32
CA ALA A 80 -2.42 -5.56 7.35
C ALA A 80 -3.61 -6.07 6.52
N LYS A 81 -3.34 -6.65 5.35
CA LYS A 81 -4.36 -7.23 4.45
C LYS A 81 -5.06 -8.44 5.06
N LYS A 82 -4.35 -9.25 5.86
CA LYS A 82 -4.97 -10.38 6.57
C LYS A 82 -5.95 -9.92 7.64
N GLU A 83 -5.63 -8.83 8.34
CA GLU A 83 -6.49 -8.26 9.39
C GLU A 83 -7.67 -7.47 8.82
N ASN A 84 -7.50 -6.82 7.67
CA ASN A 84 -8.58 -6.16 6.95
C ASN A 84 -8.55 -6.53 5.45
N PRO A 85 -9.21 -7.64 5.06
CA PRO A 85 -9.27 -8.10 3.68
C PRO A 85 -9.98 -7.15 2.71
N ASP A 86 -10.69 -6.14 3.19
CA ASP A 86 -11.40 -5.18 2.32
C ASP A 86 -10.72 -3.82 2.21
N ASP A 87 -9.56 -3.64 2.84
CA ASP A 87 -8.73 -2.44 2.66
C ASP A 87 -8.13 -2.41 1.24
N LEU A 88 -8.83 -1.70 0.34
CA LEU A 88 -8.43 -1.54 -1.05
C LEU A 88 -7.14 -0.72 -1.20
N GLU A 89 -6.85 0.19 -0.25
CA GLU A 89 -5.64 0.99 -0.27
C GLU A 89 -4.41 0.13 0.02
N VAL A 90 -4.49 -0.72 1.06
CA VAL A 90 -3.48 -1.75 1.34
C VAL A 90 -3.35 -2.71 0.15
N ALA A 91 -4.48 -3.15 -0.41
CA ALA A 91 -4.46 -4.09 -1.52
C ALA A 91 -3.69 -3.54 -2.73
N THR A 92 -4.00 -2.29 -3.09
CA THR A 92 -3.40 -1.66 -4.26
C THR A 92 -1.94 -1.27 -4.01
N LYS A 93 -1.61 -0.83 -2.79
CA LYS A 93 -0.23 -0.58 -2.39
C LYS A 93 0.63 -1.84 -2.47
N LEU A 94 0.10 -2.97 -2.01
CA LEU A 94 0.77 -4.27 -2.06
C LEU A 94 1.00 -4.75 -3.50
N ILE A 95 0.03 -4.51 -4.40
CA ILE A 95 0.18 -4.79 -5.84
C ILE A 95 1.31 -3.96 -6.45
N ASP A 96 1.38 -2.65 -6.17
CA ASP A 96 2.48 -1.78 -6.64
C ASP A 96 3.84 -2.28 -6.13
N ASP A 97 3.92 -2.63 -4.84
CA ASP A 97 5.16 -3.12 -4.26
C ASP A 97 5.58 -4.49 -4.82
N TYR A 98 4.63 -5.39 -5.13
CA TYR A 98 4.95 -6.64 -5.84
C TYR A 98 5.53 -6.39 -7.24
N VAL A 99 4.99 -5.43 -7.99
CA VAL A 99 5.53 -5.05 -9.30
C VAL A 99 6.95 -4.51 -9.13
N LEU A 100 7.18 -3.59 -8.19
CA LEU A 100 8.48 -2.97 -7.94
C LEU A 100 9.53 -3.98 -7.45
N ALA A 101 9.12 -4.97 -6.66
CA ALA A 101 9.96 -6.03 -6.12
C ALA A 101 10.13 -7.24 -7.06
N GLY A 102 9.52 -7.21 -8.26
CA GLY A 102 9.61 -8.29 -9.23
C GLY A 102 8.85 -9.57 -8.85
N GLN A 103 7.82 -9.48 -8.01
CA GLN A 103 7.04 -10.63 -7.52
C GLN A 103 5.78 -10.88 -8.38
N LEU A 104 5.97 -11.21 -9.66
CA LEU A 104 4.89 -11.38 -10.65
C LEU A 104 3.80 -12.37 -10.18
N GLU A 105 4.19 -13.53 -9.66
CA GLU A 105 3.25 -14.56 -9.25
C GLU A 105 2.38 -14.14 -8.07
N LYS A 106 2.93 -13.38 -7.12
CA LYS A 106 2.14 -12.83 -6.01
C LYS A 106 1.16 -11.76 -6.50
N MET A 107 1.60 -10.89 -7.39
CA MET A 107 0.74 -9.89 -8.03
C MET A 107 -0.43 -10.56 -8.78
N ARG A 108 -0.15 -11.57 -9.64
CA ARG A 108 -1.19 -12.33 -10.37
C ARG A 108 -2.18 -13.00 -9.43
N LYS A 109 -1.68 -13.70 -8.40
CA LYS A 109 -2.52 -14.36 -7.41
C LYS A 109 -3.45 -13.36 -6.72
N MET A 110 -2.95 -12.19 -6.37
CA MET A 110 -3.74 -11.15 -5.71
C MET A 110 -4.83 -10.59 -6.63
N LEU A 111 -4.49 -10.26 -7.88
CA LEU A 111 -5.47 -9.77 -8.85
C LEU A 111 -6.57 -10.79 -9.16
N ASN A 112 -6.22 -12.09 -9.21
CA ASN A 112 -7.20 -13.15 -9.40
C ASN A 112 -8.16 -13.27 -8.21
N LEU A 113 -7.67 -13.08 -6.98
CA LEU A 113 -8.50 -13.12 -5.77
C LEU A 113 -9.39 -11.88 -5.63
N GLU A 114 -8.93 -10.74 -6.14
CA GLU A 114 -9.60 -9.44 -6.02
C GLU A 114 -10.28 -9.03 -7.34
N GLY A 115 -10.53 -9.97 -8.26
CA GLY A 115 -10.90 -9.69 -9.65
C GLY A 115 -12.16 -8.83 -9.85
N GLU A 116 -13.09 -8.83 -8.90
CA GLU A 116 -14.25 -7.94 -8.92
C GLU A 116 -13.89 -6.47 -8.59
N LYS A 117 -12.80 -6.25 -7.87
CA LYS A 117 -12.33 -4.93 -7.42
C LYS A 117 -11.42 -4.24 -8.44
N PHE A 118 -10.88 -4.98 -9.41
CA PHE A 118 -9.98 -4.46 -10.44
C PHE A 118 -10.51 -4.76 -11.85
N PRO A 119 -10.62 -3.75 -12.73
CA PRO A 119 -11.02 -3.98 -14.11
C PRO A 119 -10.08 -4.98 -14.81
N PRO A 120 -10.58 -5.87 -15.70
CA PRO A 120 -9.77 -6.90 -16.36
C PRO A 120 -8.52 -6.37 -17.07
N GLU A 121 -8.59 -5.18 -17.66
CA GLU A 121 -7.47 -4.51 -18.32
C GLU A 121 -6.33 -4.11 -17.37
N THR A 122 -6.60 -4.06 -16.06
CA THR A 122 -5.62 -3.72 -15.01
C THR A 122 -4.54 -4.78 -14.91
N LEU A 123 -4.88 -6.06 -15.03
CA LEU A 123 -3.89 -7.14 -14.99
C LEU A 123 -2.87 -7.00 -16.12
N ARG A 124 -3.34 -6.86 -17.36
CA ARG A 124 -2.47 -6.70 -18.53
C ARG A 124 -1.57 -5.47 -18.39
N PHE A 125 -2.11 -4.37 -17.89
CA PHE A 125 -1.33 -3.17 -17.67
C PHE A 125 -0.26 -3.34 -16.57
N LEU A 126 -0.56 -4.02 -15.48
CA LEU A 126 0.41 -4.31 -14.41
C LEU A 126 1.49 -5.31 -14.87
N GLU A 127 1.14 -6.28 -15.70
CA GLU A 127 2.12 -7.17 -16.34
C GLU A 127 3.06 -6.40 -17.27
N ASN A 128 2.52 -5.46 -18.07
CA ASN A 128 3.34 -4.57 -18.90
C ASN A 128 4.28 -3.69 -18.07
N LEU A 129 3.82 -3.17 -16.92
CA LEU A 129 4.67 -2.44 -15.98
C LEU A 129 5.78 -3.33 -15.40
N TYR A 130 5.44 -4.54 -14.98
CA TYR A 130 6.40 -5.52 -14.49
C TYR A 130 7.48 -5.82 -15.55
N LEU A 131 7.08 -6.10 -16.80
CA LEU A 131 8.01 -6.38 -17.90
C LEU A 131 8.90 -5.17 -18.18
N CYS A 132 8.33 -3.96 -18.19
CA CYS A 132 9.12 -2.74 -18.36
C CYS A 132 10.19 -2.58 -17.28
N ILE A 133 9.85 -2.83 -16.02
CA ILE A 133 10.76 -2.64 -14.89
C ILE A 133 11.84 -3.73 -14.83
N THR A 134 11.48 -4.98 -15.11
CA THR A 134 12.33 -6.15 -14.85
C THR A 134 13.08 -6.63 -16.09
N ASP A 135 12.52 -6.52 -17.28
CA ASP A 135 13.11 -7.02 -18.52
C ASP A 135 13.67 -5.89 -19.38
N ARG A 136 15.01 -5.83 -19.51
CA ARG A 136 15.68 -4.82 -20.34
C ARG A 136 15.33 -4.93 -21.82
N LYS A 137 15.12 -6.15 -22.36
CA LYS A 137 14.81 -6.34 -23.77
C LYS A 137 13.41 -5.85 -24.11
N ILE A 138 12.47 -6.08 -23.21
CA ILE A 138 11.05 -5.72 -23.40
C ILE A 138 10.77 -4.28 -22.98
N SER A 139 11.62 -3.67 -22.14
CA SER A 139 11.37 -2.32 -21.62
C SER A 139 11.15 -1.25 -22.68
N ASN A 140 11.80 -1.33 -23.84
CA ASN A 140 11.63 -0.37 -24.93
C ASN A 140 10.63 -0.82 -26.02
N ASP A 141 9.85 -1.88 -25.76
CA ASP A 141 8.81 -2.32 -26.68
C ASP A 141 7.72 -1.24 -26.80
N SER A 142 7.48 -0.76 -28.03
CA SER A 142 6.55 0.34 -28.29
C SER A 142 5.09 0.00 -27.93
N THR A 143 4.72 -1.28 -27.98
CA THR A 143 3.38 -1.76 -27.58
C THR A 143 3.22 -1.70 -26.07
N VAL A 144 4.25 -2.11 -25.32
CA VAL A 144 4.29 -2.03 -23.85
C VAL A 144 4.22 -0.57 -23.40
N ILE A 145 5.06 0.29 -23.97
CA ILE A 145 5.08 1.72 -23.62
C ILE A 145 3.77 2.42 -23.99
N LYS A 146 3.22 2.14 -25.16
CA LYS A 146 1.89 2.65 -25.54
C LYS A 146 0.81 2.22 -24.55
N SER A 147 0.81 0.95 -24.13
CA SER A 147 -0.14 0.44 -23.13
C SER A 147 0.00 1.16 -21.80
N ILE A 148 1.23 1.49 -21.37
CA ILE A 148 1.49 2.14 -20.08
C ILE A 148 1.05 3.62 -20.11
N LEU A 149 1.33 4.31 -21.22
CA LEU A 149 0.94 5.71 -21.42
C LEU A 149 -0.57 5.86 -21.61
N SER A 150 -1.22 4.94 -22.32
CA SER A 150 -2.66 5.00 -22.59
C SER A 150 -3.53 4.57 -21.41
N TYR A 151 -2.96 3.88 -20.42
CA TYR A 151 -3.72 3.45 -19.25
C TYR A 151 -4.08 4.66 -18.37
N ASN A 152 -5.38 4.94 -18.30
CA ASN A 152 -5.96 6.05 -17.56
C ASN A 152 -7.16 5.57 -16.75
N ASN A 153 -6.87 4.92 -15.61
CA ASN A 153 -7.88 4.64 -14.59
C ASN A 153 -7.53 5.46 -13.34
N PRO A 154 -8.29 6.52 -12.99
CA PRO A 154 -7.95 7.40 -11.87
C PRO A 154 -7.83 6.69 -10.52
N ASN A 155 -8.56 5.60 -10.31
CA ASN A 155 -8.53 4.83 -9.06
C ASN A 155 -7.23 4.04 -8.93
N THR A 156 -6.70 3.54 -10.05
CA THR A 156 -5.48 2.72 -10.09
C THR A 156 -4.23 3.59 -10.30
N GLU A 157 -4.31 4.61 -11.16
CA GLU A 157 -3.18 5.44 -11.59
C GLU A 157 -2.53 6.20 -10.43
N ASN A 158 -3.32 6.72 -9.49
CA ASN A 158 -2.77 7.42 -8.32
C ASN A 158 -2.05 6.49 -7.34
N ILE A 159 -2.23 5.17 -7.43
CA ILE A 159 -1.68 4.23 -6.43
C ILE A 159 -0.47 3.47 -6.96
N ILE A 160 -0.48 3.11 -8.24
CA ILE A 160 0.64 2.43 -8.94
C ILE A 160 1.57 3.41 -9.69
N TYR A 161 1.46 4.70 -9.37
CA TYR A 161 2.23 5.77 -9.99
C TYR A 161 3.75 5.52 -9.89
N ARG A 162 4.21 4.82 -8.84
CA ARG A 162 5.64 4.52 -8.62
C ARG A 162 6.15 3.52 -9.63
N SER A 163 5.44 2.42 -9.85
CA SER A 163 5.76 1.46 -10.91
C SER A 163 5.75 2.15 -12.28
N LYS A 164 4.73 2.97 -12.57
CA LYS A 164 4.64 3.72 -13.84
C LYS A 164 5.80 4.70 -14.00
N ALA A 165 6.11 5.51 -12.99
CA ALA A 165 7.23 6.45 -13.00
C ALA A 165 8.58 5.72 -13.15
N LYS A 166 8.80 4.60 -12.44
CA LYS A 166 10.02 3.79 -12.55
C LYS A 166 10.21 3.24 -13.96
N CYS A 167 9.15 2.75 -14.59
CA CYS A 167 9.17 2.33 -15.99
C CYS A 167 9.53 3.51 -16.92
N LEU A 168 8.83 4.64 -16.79
CA LEU A 168 9.04 5.82 -17.65
C LEU A 168 10.49 6.35 -17.57
N LYS A 169 11.06 6.47 -16.37
CA LYS A 169 12.49 6.84 -16.19
C LYS A 169 13.43 5.85 -16.87
N ARG A 170 13.15 4.55 -16.75
CA ARG A 170 13.98 3.51 -17.36
C ARG A 170 14.04 3.62 -18.89
N VAL A 171 12.96 4.08 -19.53
CA VAL A 171 12.88 4.23 -20.98
C VAL A 171 13.19 5.64 -21.49
N GLY A 172 13.72 6.51 -20.62
CA GLY A 172 14.11 7.88 -20.98
C GLY A 172 12.96 8.86 -21.14
N LEU A 173 11.78 8.53 -20.61
CA LEU A 173 10.61 9.42 -20.54
C LEU A 173 10.57 10.14 -19.18
N ASP A 174 11.64 10.84 -18.86
CA ASP A 174 11.83 11.47 -17.55
C ASP A 174 10.79 12.55 -17.27
N LYS A 175 10.40 13.34 -18.29
CA LYS A 175 9.39 14.39 -18.15
C LYS A 175 8.03 13.81 -17.76
N GLU A 176 7.62 12.72 -18.41
CA GLU A 176 6.38 12.02 -18.11
C GLU A 176 6.41 11.41 -16.70
N ALA A 177 7.56 10.86 -16.30
CA ALA A 177 7.75 10.33 -14.96
C ALA A 177 7.66 11.44 -13.87
N ASP A 178 8.30 12.58 -14.10
CA ASP A 178 8.32 13.70 -13.16
C ASP A 178 6.95 14.37 -13.07
N ASN A 179 6.24 14.55 -14.19
CA ASN A 179 4.85 15.02 -14.21
C ASN A 179 3.92 14.10 -13.39
N LEU A 180 4.12 12.78 -13.50
CA LEU A 180 3.34 11.81 -12.74
C LEU A 180 3.63 11.90 -11.23
N GLN A 181 4.89 12.11 -10.85
CA GLN A 181 5.31 12.29 -9.46
C GLN A 181 4.71 13.58 -8.86
N GLU A 182 4.68 14.67 -9.62
CA GLU A 182 4.05 15.92 -9.22
C GLU A 182 2.53 15.75 -9.02
N LYS A 183 1.86 15.11 -9.98
CA LYS A 183 0.42 14.79 -9.88
C LYS A 183 0.11 14.01 -8.61
N TYR A 184 0.92 13.01 -8.27
CA TYR A 184 0.74 12.23 -7.05
C TYR A 184 0.99 13.04 -5.78
N THR A 185 2.03 13.89 -5.77
CA THR A 185 2.32 14.77 -4.64
C THR A 185 1.14 15.68 -4.35
N ASN A 186 0.54 16.27 -5.39
CA ASN A 186 -0.66 17.09 -5.27
C ASN A 186 -1.88 16.27 -4.79
N TYR A 187 -2.03 15.04 -5.25
CA TYR A 187 -3.08 14.13 -4.78
C TYR A 187 -2.94 13.80 -3.28
N LYS A 188 -1.73 13.49 -2.79
CA LYS A 188 -1.46 13.24 -1.36
C LYS A 188 -1.86 14.44 -0.50
N VAL A 189 -1.40 15.63 -0.88
CA VAL A 189 -1.70 16.88 -0.16
C VAL A 189 -3.21 17.14 -0.11
N LYS A 190 -3.92 16.99 -1.24
CA LYS A 190 -5.36 17.21 -1.32
C LYS A 190 -6.16 16.25 -0.44
N ASN A 191 -5.72 15.00 -0.33
CA ASN A 191 -6.44 13.94 0.39
C ASN A 191 -5.93 13.71 1.83
N LYS A 192 -4.94 14.48 2.29
CA LYS A 192 -4.31 14.33 3.61
C LYS A 192 -3.79 12.91 3.87
N LEU A 193 -3.19 12.31 2.83
CA LEU A 193 -2.60 10.96 2.85
C LEU A 193 -1.11 10.98 3.19
#